data_AF-A0A318KQ09-F1
#
_entry.id   AF-A0A318KQ09-F1
#
_cell.length_a   1.000
_cell.length_b   1.000
_cell.length_c   1.000
_cell.angle_alpha   90.00
_cell.angle_beta   90.00
_cell.angle_gamma   90.00
#
_symmetry.space_group_name_H-M   'P 1'
#
loop_
_entity.id
_entity.type
_entity.pdbx_description
1 polymer ?
#
loop_
_entity_poly.entity_id
_entity_poly.type
_entity_poly.pdbx_seq_one_letter_code
_entity_poly.pdbx_strand_id
1 'polypeptide(L)'
;MLALVGLKCSFKSKRYHKKGCMTMLEINEKLADAKFRMEHYQRLCEERNELVLKLDEAHRVYEMLCDQLEKEDRDVAKLNSLSMANLFATLTQRKEERLEKEEEEALAALRAVKKQENEISVLQFQLDALNQKLRELEKAEAEYNELLNLKKSLIDDPAIHSMERELEDITLRQREINEAMDAGDLVLSRLKDAREKLSSAAGWGIYDMVGGGMIATAIKHERISEAQASLQSLESDIRHFNKELNDVKLASASDLEMDSFSVIGDYLFDNLFMDWHVQNQVSRMQDVVDTSIDEVDALLQQLYRQQLANQQAADALKGKIEERLASL
;
A
#
# COMPACT_ATOMS: atom_id res chain seq x y z
N MET A 1 -3.62 -56.26 54.61
CA MET A 1 -4.76 -57.15 54.31
C MET A 1 -5.78 -56.36 53.50
N LEU A 2 -6.08 -56.81 52.27
CA LEU A 2 -7.22 -56.42 51.39
C LEU A 2 -7.23 -54.95 50.88
N ALA A 3 -6.95 -54.57 49.62
CA ALA A 3 -7.27 -55.04 48.25
C ALA A 3 -8.59 -54.47 47.66
N LEU A 4 -8.41 -53.65 46.59
CA LEU A 4 -9.25 -53.43 45.36
C LEU A 4 -10.68 -52.89 45.56
N VAL A 5 -11.17 -51.87 44.84
CA VAL A 5 -11.42 -51.71 43.38
C VAL A 5 -11.60 -50.19 43.12
N GLY A 6 -11.11 -49.49 42.11
CA GLY A 6 -10.75 -49.89 40.75
C GLY A 6 -11.82 -49.45 39.73
N LEU A 7 -12.04 -48.16 39.50
CA LEU A 7 -12.79 -47.64 38.35
C LEU A 7 -12.01 -46.53 37.65
N LYS A 8 -11.04 -46.96 36.82
CA LYS A 8 -10.45 -46.15 35.76
C LYS A 8 -11.52 -45.98 34.68
N CYS A 9 -12.13 -44.81 34.59
CA CYS A 9 -12.90 -44.44 33.40
C CYS A 9 -11.89 -44.12 32.29
N SER A 10 -11.54 -45.15 31.51
CA SER A 10 -10.69 -45.05 30.34
C SER A 10 -11.50 -44.42 29.20
N PHE A 11 -11.47 -43.09 29.09
CA PHE A 11 -11.94 -42.38 27.90
C PHE A 11 -10.96 -42.68 26.74
N LYS A 12 -11.20 -43.78 26.03
CA LYS A 12 -10.52 -44.06 24.75
C LYS A 12 -11.20 -43.23 23.68
N SER A 13 -10.73 -42.01 23.46
CA SER A 13 -10.95 -41.38 22.15
C SER A 13 -10.23 -42.26 21.12
N LYS A 14 -10.97 -42.79 20.16
CA LYS A 14 -10.39 -43.48 19.00
C LYS A 14 -9.60 -42.45 18.21
N ARG A 15 -8.31 -42.31 18.51
CA ARG A 15 -7.36 -41.66 17.60
C ARG A 15 -7.30 -42.51 16.34
N TYR A 16 -7.95 -42.05 15.28
CA TYR A 16 -7.58 -42.45 13.94
C TYR A 16 -6.20 -41.86 13.64
N HIS A 17 -5.15 -42.59 14.04
CA HIS A 17 -3.79 -42.35 13.58
C HIS A 17 -3.50 -43.32 12.43
N LYS A 18 -3.79 -42.90 11.20
CA LYS A 18 -3.07 -43.38 10.03
C LYS A 18 -1.95 -42.38 9.76
N LYS A 19 -0.69 -42.84 9.85
CA LYS A 19 0.47 -42.07 9.38
C LYS A 19 0.17 -41.59 7.95
N GLY A 20 0.08 -40.28 7.75
CA GLY A 20 -0.19 -39.66 6.43
C GLY A 20 -1.61 -39.13 6.20
N CYS A 21 -2.54 -39.22 7.17
CA CYS A 21 -3.87 -38.61 7.04
C CYS A 21 -3.91 -37.30 7.85
N MET A 22 -4.14 -36.16 7.18
CA MET A 22 -4.34 -34.87 7.85
C MET A 22 -5.54 -34.93 8.79
N THR A 23 -5.44 -34.26 9.94
CA THR A 23 -6.58 -34.11 10.85
C THR A 23 -7.62 -33.14 10.27
N MET A 24 -8.87 -33.23 10.73
CA MET A 24 -9.94 -32.32 10.28
C MET A 24 -9.58 -30.85 10.55
N LEU A 25 -9.00 -30.57 11.73
CA LEU A 25 -8.51 -29.24 12.09
C LEU A 25 -7.42 -28.75 11.13
N GLU A 26 -6.45 -29.61 10.79
CA GLU A 26 -5.39 -29.30 9.81
C GLU A 26 -5.93 -29.06 8.40
N ILE A 27 -6.97 -29.79 7.98
CA ILE A 27 -7.62 -29.58 6.68
C ILE A 27 -8.33 -28.23 6.66
N ASN A 28 -9.00 -27.85 7.75
CA ASN A 28 -9.69 -26.56 7.86
C ASN A 28 -8.72 -25.37 7.88
N GLU A 29 -7.61 -25.50 8.61
CA GLU A 29 -6.56 -24.47 8.61
C GLU A 29 -5.95 -24.29 7.22
N LYS A 30 -5.65 -25.39 6.51
CA LYS A 30 -5.13 -25.32 5.14
C LYS A 30 -6.15 -24.80 4.13
N LEU A 31 -7.43 -25.09 4.31
CA LEU A 31 -8.50 -24.55 3.48
C LEU A 31 -8.64 -23.05 3.64
N ALA A 32 -8.65 -22.56 4.88
CA ALA A 32 -8.68 -21.13 5.16
C ALA A 32 -7.46 -20.43 4.55
N ASP A 33 -6.28 -21.05 4.65
CA ASP A 33 -5.07 -20.53 4.02
C ASP A 33 -5.12 -20.48 2.49
N ALA A 34 -5.55 -21.58 1.86
CA ALA A 34 -5.65 -21.64 0.41
C ALA A 34 -6.73 -20.69 -0.14
N LYS A 35 -7.87 -20.54 0.58
CA LYS A 35 -8.92 -19.58 0.24
C LYS A 35 -8.42 -18.14 0.31
N PHE A 36 -7.73 -17.78 1.39
CA PHE A 36 -7.13 -16.46 1.52
C PHE A 36 -6.11 -16.19 0.40
N ARG A 37 -5.21 -17.14 0.12
CA ARG A 37 -4.25 -17.01 -0.98
C ARG A 37 -4.94 -16.84 -2.34
N MET A 38 -6.08 -17.50 -2.55
CA MET A 38 -6.90 -17.38 -3.76
C MET A 38 -7.56 -15.99 -3.86
N GLU A 39 -8.19 -15.49 -2.79
CA GLU A 39 -8.82 -14.18 -2.78
C GLU A 39 -7.78 -13.05 -2.90
N HIS A 40 -6.64 -13.19 -2.23
CA HIS A 40 -5.49 -12.29 -2.39
C HIS A 40 -4.95 -12.35 -3.84
N TYR A 41 -4.86 -13.52 -4.48
CA TYR A 41 -4.50 -13.63 -5.89
C TYR A 41 -5.48 -12.88 -6.81
N GLN A 42 -6.78 -12.96 -6.53
CA GLN A 42 -7.81 -12.22 -7.28
C GLN A 42 -7.64 -10.71 -7.11
N ARG A 43 -7.45 -10.22 -5.88
CA ARG A 43 -7.17 -8.80 -5.58
C ARG A 43 -5.91 -8.30 -6.31
N LEU A 44 -4.81 -9.05 -6.24
CA LEU A 44 -3.57 -8.69 -6.95
C LEU A 44 -3.75 -8.71 -8.48
N CYS A 45 -4.65 -9.56 -9.02
CA CYS A 45 -4.98 -9.56 -10.45
C CYS A 45 -5.72 -8.28 -10.86
N GLU A 46 -6.63 -7.80 -10.02
CA GLU A 46 -7.35 -6.53 -10.24
C GLU A 46 -6.38 -5.35 -10.20
N GLU A 47 -5.53 -5.27 -9.16
CA GLU A 47 -4.49 -4.25 -9.04
C GLU A 47 -3.51 -4.26 -10.22
N ARG A 48 -3.12 -5.45 -10.69
CA ARG A 48 -2.29 -5.58 -11.89
C ARG A 48 -2.99 -5.00 -13.10
N ASN A 49 -4.28 -5.25 -13.28
CA ASN A 49 -5.03 -4.71 -14.41
C ASN A 49 -5.08 -3.18 -14.35
N GLU A 50 -5.33 -2.59 -13.18
CA GLU A 50 -5.28 -1.14 -13.00
C GLU A 50 -3.91 -0.56 -13.30
N LEU A 51 -2.84 -1.20 -12.81
CA LEU A 51 -1.48 -0.73 -13.04
C LEU A 51 -1.07 -0.84 -14.51
N VAL A 52 -1.53 -1.89 -15.21
CA VAL A 52 -1.36 -2.03 -16.67
C VAL A 52 -2.06 -0.90 -17.41
N LEU A 53 -3.28 -0.52 -17.00
CA LEU A 53 -3.99 0.60 -17.60
C LEU A 53 -3.23 1.93 -17.38
N LYS A 54 -2.78 2.21 -16.16
CA LYS A 54 -1.96 3.39 -15.85
C LYS A 54 -0.66 3.41 -16.65
N LEU A 55 -0.03 2.26 -16.82
CA LEU A 55 1.19 2.14 -17.62
C LEU A 55 0.92 2.41 -19.11
N ASP A 56 -0.19 1.93 -19.66
CA ASP A 56 -0.59 2.24 -21.04
C ASP A 56 -0.85 3.74 -21.24
N GLU A 57 -1.56 4.37 -20.30
CA GLU A 57 -1.79 5.82 -20.30
C GLU A 57 -0.47 6.60 -20.22
N ALA A 58 0.46 6.18 -19.35
CA ALA A 58 1.76 6.81 -19.21
C ALA A 58 2.61 6.71 -20.50
N HIS A 59 2.54 5.58 -21.22
CA HIS A 59 3.20 5.44 -22.52
C HIS A 59 2.58 6.34 -23.60
N ARG A 60 1.25 6.49 -23.63
CA ARG A 60 0.60 7.43 -24.57
C ARG A 60 1.01 8.87 -24.34
N VAL A 61 1.13 9.28 -23.06
CA VAL A 61 1.64 10.61 -22.71
C VAL A 61 3.09 10.75 -23.13
N TYR A 62 3.92 9.73 -22.93
CA TYR A 62 5.32 9.73 -23.36
C TYR A 62 5.46 9.92 -24.88
N GLU A 63 4.67 9.20 -25.69
CA GLU A 63 4.65 9.35 -27.15
C GLU A 63 4.30 10.78 -27.55
N MET A 64 3.26 11.36 -26.94
CA MET A 64 2.84 12.74 -27.20
C MET A 64 3.92 13.77 -26.82
N LEU A 65 4.65 13.56 -25.72
CA LEU A 65 5.75 14.42 -25.30
C LEU A 65 6.97 14.30 -26.23
N CYS A 66 7.25 13.10 -26.74
CA CYS A 66 8.30 12.89 -27.75
C CYS A 66 7.97 13.64 -29.04
N ASP A 67 6.73 13.56 -29.52
CA ASP A 67 6.26 14.31 -30.68
C ASP A 67 6.41 15.83 -30.49
N GLN A 68 6.19 16.33 -29.27
CA GLN A 68 6.38 17.75 -28.96
C GLN A 68 7.87 18.12 -28.96
N LEU A 69 8.73 17.32 -28.31
CA LEU A 69 10.17 17.53 -28.32
C LEU A 69 10.74 17.57 -29.75
N GLU A 70 10.30 16.67 -30.62
CA GLU A 70 10.71 16.68 -32.04
C GLU A 70 10.27 17.94 -32.80
N LYS A 71 9.19 18.60 -32.39
CA LYS A 71 8.78 19.89 -32.99
C LYS A 71 9.69 21.01 -32.52
N GLU A 72 9.94 21.10 -31.21
CA GLU A 72 10.82 22.14 -30.64
C GLU A 72 12.25 22.02 -31.19
N ASP A 73 12.81 20.80 -31.25
CA ASP A 73 14.14 20.56 -31.81
C ASP A 73 14.23 20.97 -33.29
N ARG A 74 13.15 20.78 -34.07
CA ARG A 74 13.09 21.22 -35.47
C ARG A 74 13.03 22.74 -35.59
N ASP A 75 12.34 23.42 -34.68
CA ASP A 75 12.22 24.87 -34.71
C ASP A 75 13.53 25.55 -34.28
N VAL A 76 14.21 25.01 -33.27
CA VAL A 76 15.60 25.34 -32.93
C VAL A 76 16.55 25.11 -34.12
N ALA A 77 16.44 23.97 -34.81
CA ALA A 77 17.29 23.67 -35.97
C ALA A 77 17.03 24.58 -37.18
N LYS A 78 15.78 24.98 -37.44
CA LYS A 78 15.44 25.97 -38.48
C LYS A 78 16.05 27.33 -38.16
N LEU A 79 15.98 27.79 -36.92
CA LEU A 79 16.57 29.06 -36.50
C LEU A 79 18.10 29.02 -36.60
N ASN A 80 18.72 27.90 -36.24
CA ASN A 80 20.18 27.70 -36.37
C ASN A 80 20.64 27.61 -37.85
N SER A 81 19.89 26.96 -38.73
CA SER A 81 20.26 26.77 -40.15
C SER A 81 20.06 28.00 -41.05
N LEU A 82 19.31 29.00 -40.59
CA LEU A 82 19.20 30.31 -41.23
C LEU A 82 20.52 31.11 -41.03
N SER A 83 21.56 30.71 -41.75
CA SER A 83 22.89 31.33 -41.74
C SER A 83 22.91 32.60 -42.59
N MET A 84 23.30 33.70 -41.93
CA MET A 84 23.84 35.03 -42.30
C MET A 84 23.83 35.59 -43.75
N ALA A 85 23.59 34.84 -44.80
CA ALA A 85 23.78 35.34 -46.16
C ALA A 85 22.76 36.41 -46.62
N ASN A 86 21.61 36.58 -45.93
CA ASN A 86 20.52 37.42 -46.45
C ASN A 86 19.81 38.38 -45.48
N LEU A 87 20.15 38.50 -44.18
CA LEU A 87 19.32 39.31 -43.27
C LEU A 87 20.13 40.23 -42.32
N PHE A 88 19.86 41.53 -42.50
CA PHE A 88 20.33 42.75 -41.84
C PHE A 88 20.48 42.71 -40.30
N ALA A 89 21.33 43.60 -39.77
CA ALA A 89 21.72 43.77 -38.36
C ALA A 89 20.58 44.02 -37.34
N THR A 90 19.38 44.44 -37.76
CA THR A 90 18.21 44.61 -36.87
C THR A 90 17.45 43.31 -36.62
N LEU A 91 17.71 42.26 -37.41
CA LEU A 91 17.13 40.93 -37.24
C LEU A 91 17.98 40.03 -36.35
N THR A 92 19.26 40.36 -36.15
CA THR A 92 20.19 39.54 -35.37
C THR A 92 19.80 39.47 -33.89
N GLN A 93 19.47 40.62 -33.28
CA GLN A 93 19.03 40.68 -31.88
C GLN A 93 17.67 39.99 -31.66
N ARG A 94 16.72 40.16 -32.60
CA ARG A 94 15.41 39.45 -32.55
C ARG A 94 15.51 37.96 -32.84
N LYS A 95 16.56 37.52 -33.55
CA LYS A 95 16.84 36.11 -33.81
C LYS A 95 17.45 35.45 -32.59
N GLU A 96 18.38 36.12 -31.91
CA GLU A 96 18.97 35.66 -30.64
C GLU A 96 17.90 35.50 -29.56
N GLU A 97 17.05 36.51 -29.33
CA GLU A 97 15.94 36.41 -28.35
C GLU A 97 14.95 35.29 -28.68
N ARG A 98 14.68 35.04 -29.98
CA ARG A 98 13.83 33.92 -30.40
C ARG A 98 14.51 32.58 -30.22
N LEU A 99 15.80 32.49 -30.52
CA LEU A 99 16.57 31.25 -30.36
C LEU A 99 16.64 30.86 -28.88
N GLU A 100 16.94 31.81 -27.98
CA GLU A 100 16.94 31.56 -26.53
C GLU A 100 15.58 31.01 -26.07
N LYS A 101 14.47 31.61 -26.53
CA LYS A 101 13.13 31.15 -26.17
C LYS A 101 12.84 29.72 -26.67
N GLU A 102 13.23 29.40 -27.89
CA GLU A 102 12.96 28.08 -28.49
C GLU A 102 13.87 27.01 -27.87
N GLU A 103 15.10 27.37 -27.45
CA GLU A 103 15.97 26.51 -26.64
C GLU A 103 15.39 26.25 -25.24
N GLU A 104 14.79 27.26 -24.60
CA GLU A 104 14.06 27.08 -23.32
C GLU A 104 12.85 26.15 -23.48
N GLU A 105 12.07 26.30 -24.56
CA GLU A 105 10.91 25.46 -24.88
C GLU A 105 11.34 24.00 -25.17
N ALA A 106 12.41 23.79 -25.94
CA ALA A 106 12.99 22.46 -26.18
C ALA A 106 13.52 21.81 -24.88
N LEU A 107 14.19 22.57 -24.03
CA LEU A 107 14.70 22.07 -22.75
C LEU A 107 13.57 21.77 -21.75
N ALA A 108 12.45 22.50 -21.81
CA ALA A 108 11.24 22.17 -21.05
C ALA A 108 10.60 20.86 -21.56
N ALA A 109 10.49 20.69 -22.88
CA ALA A 109 9.98 19.45 -23.49
C ALA A 109 10.84 18.24 -23.13
N LEU A 110 12.17 18.36 -23.18
CA LEU A 110 13.11 17.29 -22.78
C LEU A 110 12.93 16.90 -21.31
N ARG A 111 12.78 17.89 -20.41
CA ARG A 111 12.52 17.64 -18.98
C ARG A 111 11.22 16.89 -18.77
N ALA A 112 10.17 17.24 -19.52
CA ALA A 112 8.88 16.54 -19.46
C ALA A 112 9.01 15.07 -19.91
N VAL A 113 9.69 14.81 -21.04
CA VAL A 113 9.97 13.44 -21.52
C VAL A 113 10.73 12.63 -20.46
N LYS A 114 11.81 13.19 -19.89
CA LYS A 114 12.61 12.50 -18.86
C LYS A 114 11.81 12.21 -17.59
N LYS A 115 10.93 13.11 -17.18
CA LYS A 115 10.01 12.88 -16.06
C LYS A 115 9.09 11.70 -16.36
N GLN A 116 8.51 11.66 -17.56
CA GLN A 116 7.62 10.59 -17.98
C GLN A 116 8.31 9.23 -18.11
N GLU A 117 9.55 9.18 -18.61
CA GLU A 117 10.36 7.95 -18.64
C GLU A 117 10.57 7.37 -17.23
N ASN A 118 10.87 8.22 -16.25
CA ASN A 118 11.03 7.79 -14.86
C ASN A 118 9.72 7.24 -14.31
N GLU A 119 8.58 7.87 -14.61
CA GLU A 119 7.26 7.39 -14.19
C GLU A 119 6.95 6.01 -14.78
N ILE A 120 7.18 5.83 -16.09
CA ILE A 120 7.04 4.54 -16.76
C ILE A 120 7.94 3.49 -16.09
N SER A 121 9.20 3.83 -15.81
CA SER A 121 10.14 2.91 -15.17
C SER A 121 9.68 2.49 -13.77
N VAL A 122 9.10 3.40 -12.99
CA VAL A 122 8.56 3.10 -11.65
C VAL A 122 7.34 2.18 -11.77
N LEU A 123 6.41 2.49 -12.67
CA LEU A 123 5.21 1.67 -12.90
C LEU A 123 5.57 0.26 -13.41
N GLN A 124 6.56 0.14 -14.29
CA GLN A 124 7.08 -1.16 -14.76
C GLN A 124 7.68 -1.97 -13.62
N PHE A 125 8.49 -1.35 -12.76
CA PHE A 125 9.05 -2.02 -11.59
C PHE A 125 7.97 -2.53 -10.62
N GLN A 126 6.95 -1.71 -10.37
CA GLN A 126 5.79 -2.11 -9.56
C GLN A 126 5.05 -3.30 -10.19
N LEU A 127 4.85 -3.27 -11.51
CA LEU A 127 4.17 -4.34 -12.25
C LEU A 127 4.95 -5.66 -12.21
N ASP A 128 6.27 -5.60 -12.35
CA ASP A 128 7.13 -6.78 -12.27
C ASP A 128 7.13 -7.40 -10.86
N ALA A 129 7.20 -6.57 -9.83
CA ALA A 129 7.09 -7.02 -8.43
C ALA A 129 5.73 -7.67 -8.17
N LEU A 130 4.64 -7.09 -8.69
CA LEU A 130 3.29 -7.62 -8.56
C LEU A 130 3.12 -8.95 -9.31
N ASN A 131 3.65 -9.05 -10.53
CA ASN A 131 3.65 -10.29 -11.32
C ASN A 131 4.47 -11.40 -10.65
N GLN A 132 5.54 -11.06 -9.92
CA GLN A 132 6.26 -12.04 -9.12
C GLN A 132 5.39 -12.58 -7.98
N LYS A 133 4.72 -11.71 -7.21
CA LYS A 133 3.78 -12.12 -6.16
C LYS A 133 2.64 -13.01 -6.70
N LEU A 134 2.09 -12.67 -7.87
CA LEU A 134 1.05 -13.47 -8.52
C LEU A 134 1.51 -14.89 -8.88
N ARG A 135 2.76 -15.05 -9.35
CA ARG A 135 3.34 -16.37 -9.67
C ARG A 135 3.47 -17.26 -8.44
N GLU A 136 3.74 -16.69 -7.27
CA GLU A 136 3.82 -17.44 -6.01
C GLU A 136 2.45 -17.99 -5.57
N LEU A 137 1.36 -17.34 -6.00
CA LEU A 137 -0.01 -17.66 -5.61
C LEU A 137 -0.83 -18.40 -6.69
N GLU A 138 -0.26 -18.63 -7.88
CA GLU A 138 -0.93 -19.25 -9.04
C GLU A 138 -1.57 -20.62 -8.72
N LYS A 139 -1.01 -21.37 -7.77
CA LYS A 139 -1.52 -22.70 -7.38
C LYS A 139 -2.56 -22.68 -6.25
N ALA A 140 -2.82 -21.53 -5.65
CA ALA A 140 -3.67 -21.42 -4.47
C ALA A 140 -5.11 -21.94 -4.73
N GLU A 141 -5.67 -21.61 -5.90
CA GLU A 141 -7.02 -22.06 -6.28
C GLU A 141 -7.10 -23.59 -6.47
N ALA A 142 -6.09 -24.20 -7.08
CA ALA A 142 -6.04 -25.65 -7.26
C ALA A 142 -5.91 -26.37 -5.90
N GLU A 143 -5.03 -25.88 -5.03
CA GLU A 143 -4.85 -26.41 -3.67
C GLU A 143 -6.14 -26.30 -2.84
N TYR A 144 -6.84 -25.17 -2.94
CA TYR A 144 -8.13 -24.96 -2.26
C TYR A 144 -9.17 -25.99 -2.71
N ASN A 145 -9.33 -26.16 -4.02
CA ASN A 145 -10.31 -27.09 -4.59
C ASN A 145 -10.00 -28.56 -4.24
N GLU A 146 -8.72 -28.96 -4.22
CA GLU A 146 -8.31 -30.30 -3.81
C GLU A 146 -8.63 -30.56 -2.33
N LEU A 147 -8.29 -29.62 -1.44
CA LEU A 147 -8.57 -29.74 -0.01
C LEU A 147 -10.08 -29.77 0.27
N LEU A 148 -10.86 -29.00 -0.50
CA LEU A 148 -12.32 -28.96 -0.34
C LEU A 148 -12.95 -30.29 -0.73
N ASN A 149 -12.47 -30.90 -1.82
CA ASN A 149 -12.93 -32.22 -2.26
C ASN A 149 -12.53 -33.32 -1.27
N LEU A 150 -11.30 -33.25 -0.73
CA LEU A 150 -10.86 -34.17 0.32
C LEU A 150 -11.75 -34.06 1.56
N LYS A 151 -12.08 -32.84 2.00
CA LYS A 151 -12.95 -32.59 3.15
C LYS A 151 -14.37 -33.13 2.95
N LYS A 152 -14.99 -32.84 1.80
CA LYS A 152 -16.33 -33.35 1.43
C LYS A 152 -16.41 -34.88 1.40
N SER A 153 -15.29 -35.55 1.10
CA SER A 153 -15.25 -37.03 1.10
C SER A 153 -15.19 -37.65 2.51
N LEU A 154 -14.86 -36.87 3.54
CA LEU A 154 -14.64 -37.35 4.91
C LEU A 154 -15.85 -37.14 5.82
N ILE A 155 -16.64 -36.08 5.62
CA ILE A 155 -17.79 -35.71 6.46
C ILE A 155 -18.86 -35.07 5.57
N ASP A 156 -20.10 -35.55 5.68
CA ASP A 156 -21.30 -34.99 5.02
C ASP A 156 -22.37 -34.68 6.08
N ASP A 157 -22.05 -33.73 6.98
CA ASP A 157 -23.00 -33.18 7.96
C ASP A 157 -23.25 -31.70 7.60
N PRO A 158 -24.47 -31.33 7.15
CA PRO A 158 -24.81 -29.97 6.75
C PRO A 158 -24.60 -28.90 7.85
N ALA A 159 -24.75 -29.26 9.14
CA ALA A 159 -24.56 -28.34 10.25
C ALA A 159 -23.08 -28.05 10.51
N ILE A 160 -22.22 -29.07 10.35
CA ILE A 160 -20.77 -28.88 10.39
C ILE A 160 -20.33 -27.97 9.24
N HIS A 161 -20.83 -28.21 8.02
CA HIS A 161 -20.49 -27.38 6.86
C HIS A 161 -20.96 -25.93 6.95
N SER A 162 -22.06 -25.63 7.64
CA SER A 162 -22.46 -24.24 7.87
C SER A 162 -21.54 -23.54 8.86
N MET A 163 -21.16 -24.21 9.95
CA MET A 163 -20.27 -23.64 10.97
C MET A 163 -18.85 -23.49 10.46
N GLU A 164 -18.38 -24.40 9.61
CA GLU A 164 -17.06 -24.29 8.99
C GLU A 164 -16.98 -23.13 8.01
N ARG A 165 -18.04 -22.87 7.23
CA ARG A 165 -18.10 -21.69 6.36
C ARG A 165 -18.02 -20.39 7.16
N GLU A 166 -18.77 -20.31 8.26
CA GLU A 166 -18.72 -19.15 9.15
C GLU A 166 -17.33 -19.00 9.80
N LEU A 167 -16.67 -20.10 10.17
CA LEU A 167 -15.30 -20.07 10.69
C LEU A 167 -14.29 -19.60 9.64
N GLU A 168 -14.44 -20.03 8.38
CA GLU A 168 -13.63 -19.58 7.25
C GLU A 168 -13.79 -18.07 7.04
N ASP A 169 -15.02 -17.56 7.06
CA ASP A 169 -15.30 -16.13 6.90
C ASP A 169 -14.72 -15.29 8.05
N ILE A 170 -14.81 -15.77 9.30
CA ILE A 170 -14.18 -15.11 10.45
C ILE A 170 -12.65 -15.13 10.31
N THR A 171 -12.07 -16.24 9.85
CA THR A 171 -10.61 -16.37 9.67
C THR A 171 -10.11 -15.44 8.57
N LEU A 172 -10.89 -15.27 7.50
CA LEU A 172 -10.59 -14.33 6.43
C LEU A 172 -10.58 -12.89 6.96
N ARG A 173 -11.66 -12.47 7.62
CA ARG A 173 -11.74 -11.14 8.28
C ARG A 173 -10.57 -10.90 9.22
N GLN A 174 -10.13 -11.93 9.93
CA GLN A 174 -9.01 -11.83 10.85
C GLN A 174 -7.69 -11.54 10.13
N ARG A 175 -7.49 -12.07 8.93
CA ARG A 175 -6.30 -11.78 8.10
C ARG A 175 -6.34 -10.35 7.57
N GLU A 176 -7.44 -9.90 6.99
CA GLU A 176 -7.59 -8.52 6.50
C GLU A 176 -7.34 -7.49 7.62
N ILE A 177 -7.85 -7.76 8.83
CA ILE A 177 -7.59 -6.90 10.01
C ILE A 177 -6.10 -6.86 10.35
N ASN A 178 -5.39 -7.99 10.26
CA ASN A 178 -3.95 -8.02 10.54
C ASN A 178 -3.16 -7.26 9.47
N GLU A 179 -3.50 -7.39 8.18
CA GLU A 179 -2.87 -6.64 7.09
C GLU A 179 -3.06 -5.12 7.27
N ALA A 180 -4.28 -4.70 7.63
CA ALA A 180 -4.55 -3.30 7.97
C ALA A 180 -3.78 -2.82 9.21
N MET A 181 -3.65 -3.66 10.25
CA MET A 181 -2.86 -3.32 11.43
C MET A 181 -1.37 -3.15 11.10
N ASP A 182 -0.79 -4.07 10.32
CA ASP A 182 0.62 -4.01 9.90
C ASP A 182 0.90 -2.75 9.05
N ALA A 183 0.01 -2.42 8.10
CA ALA A 183 0.10 -1.21 7.31
C ALA A 183 -0.07 0.06 8.15
N GLY A 184 -1.01 0.05 9.11
CA GLY A 184 -1.25 1.18 10.02
C GLY A 184 -0.07 1.43 10.97
N ASP A 185 0.53 0.38 11.51
CA ASP A 185 1.73 0.48 12.37
C ASP A 185 2.93 1.07 11.60
N LEU A 186 3.09 0.70 10.32
CA LEU A 186 4.11 1.28 9.44
C LEU A 186 3.86 2.79 9.25
N VAL A 187 2.64 3.18 8.87
CA VAL A 187 2.26 4.60 8.70
C VAL A 187 2.50 5.38 9.98
N LEU A 188 2.08 4.85 11.13
CA LEU A 188 2.26 5.46 12.43
C LEU A 188 3.74 5.68 12.76
N SER A 189 4.60 4.70 12.47
CA SER A 189 6.05 4.83 12.65
C SER A 189 6.62 5.94 11.77
N ARG A 190 6.21 6.01 10.49
CA ARG A 190 6.67 7.04 9.55
C ARG A 190 6.23 8.44 9.93
N LEU A 191 4.99 8.59 10.42
CA LEU A 191 4.47 9.86 10.92
C LEU A 191 5.23 10.32 12.17
N LYS A 192 5.55 9.40 13.09
CA LYS A 192 6.38 9.70 14.28
C LYS A 192 7.79 10.14 13.88
N ASP A 193 8.42 9.47 12.91
CA ASP A 193 9.72 9.87 12.36
C ASP A 193 9.65 11.26 11.71
N ALA A 194 8.59 11.54 10.94
CA ALA A 194 8.37 12.83 10.29
C ALA A 194 8.22 13.95 11.33
N ARG A 195 7.47 13.69 12.41
CA ARG A 195 7.30 14.63 13.53
C ARG A 195 8.64 14.98 14.19
N GLU A 196 9.51 14.00 14.44
CA GLU A 196 10.84 14.22 15.02
C GLU A 196 11.75 15.06 14.10
N LYS A 197 11.68 14.82 12.78
CA LYS A 197 12.43 15.60 11.79
C LYS A 197 11.91 17.03 11.69
N LEU A 198 10.59 17.22 11.69
CA LEU A 198 9.95 18.55 11.65
C LEU A 198 10.23 19.36 12.92
N SER A 199 10.21 18.74 14.11
CA SER A 199 10.55 19.41 15.38
C SER A 199 12.02 19.84 15.42
N SER A 200 12.91 19.00 14.88
CA SER A 200 14.33 19.32 14.72
C SER A 200 14.54 20.48 13.74
N ALA A 201 13.80 20.51 12.62
CA ALA A 201 13.86 21.60 11.63
C ALA A 201 13.32 22.94 12.18
N ALA A 202 12.25 22.90 12.99
CA ALA A 202 11.71 24.08 13.68
C ALA A 202 12.73 24.68 14.67
N GLY A 203 13.55 23.85 15.31
CA GLY A 203 14.63 24.28 16.22
C GLY A 203 15.74 25.10 15.56
N TRP A 204 15.97 24.94 14.25
CA TRP A 204 16.91 25.76 13.47
C TRP A 204 16.31 27.06 12.93
N GLY A 205 14.98 27.19 12.91
CA GLY A 205 14.27 28.38 12.45
C GLY A 205 14.48 29.63 13.31
N ILE A 206 14.96 29.47 14.55
CA ILE A 206 15.26 30.58 15.46
C ILE A 206 16.66 31.18 15.19
N TYR A 207 17.53 30.47 14.46
CA TYR A 207 18.88 30.94 14.13
C TYR A 207 18.91 32.00 13.01
N ASP A 208 17.78 32.24 12.32
CA ASP A 208 17.65 33.21 11.22
C ASP A 208 17.73 34.69 11.68
N MET A 209 17.78 34.96 13.00
CA MET A 209 17.98 36.32 13.51
C MET A 209 19.45 36.69 13.81
N VAL A 210 20.41 35.78 13.63
CA VAL A 210 21.85 36.05 13.89
C VAL A 210 22.72 35.57 12.73
N GLY A 211 22.72 36.32 11.62
CA GLY A 211 23.80 36.30 10.62
C GLY A 211 23.78 35.11 9.66
N GLY A 212 22.94 35.20 8.62
CA GLY A 212 22.88 34.24 7.52
C GLY A 212 24.14 34.20 6.66
N GLY A 213 24.69 33.00 6.48
CA GLY A 213 25.74 32.68 5.51
C GLY A 213 25.38 31.44 4.70
N MET A 214 26.08 31.22 3.57
CA MET A 214 25.83 30.12 2.60
C MET A 214 25.76 28.71 3.23
N ILE A 215 26.40 28.50 4.39
CA ILE A 215 26.40 27.22 5.11
C ILE A 215 25.03 26.92 5.75
N ALA A 216 24.33 27.93 6.27
CA ALA A 216 22.98 27.76 6.84
C ALA A 216 21.96 27.42 5.75
N THR A 217 22.10 28.01 4.55
CA THR A 217 21.25 27.73 3.39
C THR A 217 21.45 26.32 2.83
N ALA A 218 22.68 25.80 2.84
CA ALA A 218 23.00 24.45 2.36
C ALA A 218 22.47 23.36 3.30
N ILE A 219 22.65 23.50 4.62
CA ILE A 219 22.12 22.56 5.63
C ILE A 219 20.58 22.57 5.60
N LYS A 220 19.98 23.75 5.38
CA LYS A 220 18.54 23.88 5.19
C LYS A 220 18.10 23.05 3.99
N HIS A 221 18.75 23.16 2.83
CA HIS A 221 18.40 22.40 1.61
C HIS A 221 18.53 20.87 1.78
N GLU A 222 19.57 20.39 2.47
CA GLU A 222 19.79 18.94 2.66
C GLU A 222 18.73 18.32 3.58
N ARG A 223 18.44 18.94 4.72
CA ARG A 223 17.41 18.45 5.66
C ARG A 223 16.00 18.56 5.10
N ILE A 224 15.80 19.57 4.26
CA ILE A 224 14.59 19.76 3.48
C ILE A 224 14.42 18.61 2.48
N SER A 225 15.47 18.28 1.73
CA SER A 225 15.44 17.18 0.77
C SER A 225 15.23 15.82 1.45
N GLU A 226 15.84 15.58 2.61
CA GLU A 226 15.60 14.38 3.43
C GLU A 226 14.16 14.27 3.94
N ALA A 227 13.56 15.40 4.33
CA ALA A 227 12.16 15.45 4.73
C ALA A 227 11.25 15.13 3.53
N GLN A 228 11.50 15.72 2.35
CA GLN A 228 10.75 15.41 1.13
C GLN A 228 10.84 13.92 0.73
N ALA A 229 12.03 13.32 0.79
CA ALA A 229 12.19 11.89 0.51
C ALA A 229 11.45 11.00 1.52
N SER A 230 11.42 11.42 2.80
CA SER A 230 10.67 10.72 3.86
C SER A 230 9.15 10.85 3.66
N LEU A 231 8.69 12.01 3.19
CA LEU A 231 7.28 12.31 2.93
C LEU A 231 6.75 11.60 1.68
N GLN A 232 7.56 11.47 0.64
CA GLN A 232 7.19 10.72 -0.56
C GLN A 232 6.98 9.23 -0.27
N SER A 233 7.75 8.66 0.66
CA SER A 233 7.55 7.27 1.11
C SER A 233 6.27 7.12 1.93
N LEU A 234 5.98 8.10 2.80
CA LEU A 234 4.77 8.13 3.63
C LEU A 234 3.48 8.17 2.80
N GLU A 235 3.47 8.86 1.66
CA GLU A 235 2.32 8.92 0.75
C GLU A 235 1.93 7.54 0.22
N SER A 236 2.92 6.75 -0.18
CA SER A 236 2.70 5.37 -0.63
C SER A 236 2.19 4.49 0.52
N ASP A 237 2.75 4.65 1.72
CA ASP A 237 2.37 3.87 2.90
C ASP A 237 0.94 4.20 3.35
N ILE A 238 0.52 5.48 3.31
CA ILE A 238 -0.85 5.91 3.65
C ILE A 238 -1.87 5.37 2.65
N ARG A 239 -1.56 5.42 1.34
CA ARG A 239 -2.43 4.81 0.32
C ARG A 239 -2.60 3.31 0.53
N HIS A 240 -1.50 2.63 0.85
CA HIS A 240 -1.52 1.21 1.16
C HIS A 240 -2.41 0.93 2.38
N PHE A 241 -2.24 1.66 3.47
CA PHE A 241 -3.09 1.52 4.66
C PHE A 241 -4.58 1.78 4.36
N ASN A 242 -4.90 2.81 3.57
CA ASN A 242 -6.28 3.07 3.14
C ASN A 242 -6.87 1.92 2.32
N LYS A 243 -6.07 1.26 1.47
CA LYS A 243 -6.51 0.08 0.74
C LYS A 243 -6.84 -1.08 1.70
N GLU A 244 -5.94 -1.38 2.63
CA GLU A 244 -6.17 -2.46 3.61
C GLU A 244 -7.39 -2.20 4.51
N LEU A 245 -7.63 -0.95 4.93
CA LEU A 245 -8.83 -0.58 5.67
C LEU A 245 -10.12 -0.79 4.86
N ASN A 246 -10.09 -0.52 3.54
CA ASN A 246 -11.22 -0.80 2.67
C ASN A 246 -11.49 -2.30 2.54
N ASP A 247 -10.43 -3.12 2.46
CA ASP A 247 -10.57 -4.58 2.42
C ASP A 247 -11.19 -5.12 3.71
N VAL A 248 -10.82 -4.56 4.87
CA VAL A 248 -11.51 -4.85 6.14
C VAL A 248 -12.99 -4.49 6.08
N LYS A 249 -13.37 -3.32 5.53
CA LYS A 249 -14.78 -2.93 5.37
C LYS A 249 -15.55 -3.91 4.49
N LEU A 250 -14.98 -4.29 3.35
CA LEU A 250 -15.61 -5.23 2.42
C LEU A 250 -15.80 -6.61 3.05
N ALA A 251 -14.82 -7.09 3.84
CA ALA A 251 -14.89 -8.37 4.50
C ALA A 251 -15.87 -8.42 5.70
N SER A 252 -16.09 -7.29 6.38
CA SER A 252 -16.82 -7.23 7.66
C SER A 252 -18.11 -6.41 7.65
N ALA A 253 -18.45 -5.74 6.53
CA ALA A 253 -19.54 -4.76 6.45
C ALA A 253 -19.50 -3.76 7.63
N SER A 254 -18.29 -3.38 8.04
CA SER A 254 -18.05 -2.55 9.22
C SER A 254 -18.06 -1.07 8.85
N ASP A 255 -18.73 -0.27 9.68
CA ASP A 255 -18.65 1.18 9.65
C ASP A 255 -17.32 1.64 10.29
N LEU A 256 -16.20 1.36 9.64
CA LEU A 256 -14.94 2.04 9.96
C LEU A 256 -15.06 3.51 9.53
N GLU A 257 -14.75 4.43 10.43
CA GLU A 257 -14.75 5.89 10.18
C GLU A 257 -13.55 6.30 9.30
N MET A 258 -13.42 5.73 8.11
CA MET A 258 -12.35 6.05 7.14
C MET A 258 -12.56 7.36 6.39
N ASP A 259 -13.81 7.84 6.29
CA ASP A 259 -14.12 9.02 5.48
C ASP A 259 -13.33 10.25 5.96
N SER A 260 -12.93 10.28 7.24
CA SER A 260 -12.08 11.34 7.80
C SER A 260 -10.60 11.20 7.38
N PHE A 261 -10.03 10.00 7.47
CA PHE A 261 -8.59 9.80 7.22
C PHE A 261 -8.22 9.89 5.73
N SER A 262 -9.08 9.41 4.83
CA SER A 262 -8.83 9.54 3.37
C SER A 262 -8.84 11.02 2.93
N VAL A 263 -9.72 11.83 3.52
CA VAL A 263 -9.78 13.29 3.28
C VAL A 263 -8.54 14.00 3.80
N ILE A 264 -7.96 13.51 4.90
CA ILE A 264 -6.72 14.05 5.46
C ILE A 264 -5.53 13.66 4.61
N GLY A 265 -5.47 12.44 4.06
CA GLY A 265 -4.48 12.04 3.06
C GLY A 265 -4.47 13.01 1.87
N ASP A 266 -5.62 13.25 1.25
CA ASP A 266 -5.70 14.17 0.10
C ASP A 266 -5.32 15.61 0.49
N TYR A 267 -5.79 16.10 1.65
CA TYR A 267 -5.46 17.45 2.14
C TYR A 267 -3.98 17.63 2.51
N LEU A 268 -3.39 16.62 3.16
CA LEU A 268 -1.96 16.52 3.52
C LEU A 268 -1.09 16.69 2.27
N PHE A 269 -1.35 15.85 1.27
CA PHE A 269 -0.48 15.73 0.09
C PHE A 269 -0.73 16.82 -0.95
N ASP A 270 -1.98 17.19 -1.24
CA ASP A 270 -2.29 18.17 -2.29
C ASP A 270 -1.99 19.62 -1.89
N ASN A 271 -2.20 20.00 -0.61
CA ASN A 271 -2.16 21.41 -0.20
C ASN A 271 -1.03 21.77 0.78
N LEU A 272 -0.46 20.81 1.51
CA LEU A 272 0.47 21.13 2.61
C LEU A 272 1.91 20.72 2.28
N PHE A 273 2.10 19.50 1.77
CA PHE A 273 3.43 18.99 1.43
C PHE A 273 3.97 19.56 0.11
N MET A 274 3.12 19.77 -0.90
CA MET A 274 3.54 20.33 -2.19
C MET A 274 3.88 21.83 -2.12
N ASP A 275 3.20 22.59 -1.26
CA ASP A 275 3.32 24.05 -1.17
C ASP A 275 4.39 24.57 -0.20
N TRP A 276 5.20 23.68 0.38
CA TRP A 276 6.03 23.91 1.57
C TRP A 276 7.15 25.00 1.49
N HIS A 277 7.23 25.73 0.38
CA HIS A 277 8.22 26.77 0.09
C HIS A 277 8.05 28.06 0.95
N VAL A 278 7.16 28.07 1.97
CA VAL A 278 6.87 29.25 2.81
C VAL A 278 7.10 28.96 4.30
N GLN A 279 7.86 29.82 4.98
CA GLN A 279 8.32 29.65 6.37
C GLN A 279 7.20 29.47 7.42
N ASN A 280 5.97 29.90 7.13
CA ASN A 280 4.79 29.70 8.00
C ASN A 280 4.17 28.28 7.91
N GLN A 281 4.71 27.38 7.08
CA GLN A 281 4.13 26.06 6.86
C GLN A 281 4.68 24.96 7.77
N VAL A 282 5.85 25.12 8.39
CA VAL A 282 6.44 24.08 9.27
C VAL A 282 5.54 23.78 10.49
N SER A 283 5.00 24.81 11.15
CA SER A 283 4.06 24.64 12.27
C SER A 283 2.77 23.96 11.83
N ARG A 284 2.24 24.31 10.66
CA ARG A 284 1.03 23.66 10.11
C ARG A 284 1.28 22.20 9.78
N MET A 285 2.47 21.89 9.26
CA MET A 285 2.90 20.52 8.98
C MET A 285 2.95 19.67 10.26
N GLN A 286 3.43 20.26 11.35
CA GLN A 286 3.45 19.61 12.67
C GLN A 286 2.04 19.30 13.17
N ASP A 287 1.15 20.30 13.20
CA ASP A 287 -0.24 20.13 13.68
C ASP A 287 -0.97 19.02 12.91
N VAL A 288 -0.73 18.97 11.60
CA VAL A 288 -1.34 18.01 10.70
C VAL A 288 -0.73 16.60 10.86
N VAL A 289 0.59 16.49 11.06
CA VAL A 289 1.24 15.20 11.40
C VAL A 289 0.75 14.68 12.75
N ASP A 290 0.62 15.54 13.76
CA ASP A 290 0.10 15.14 15.08
C ASP A 290 -1.36 14.67 15.00
N THR A 291 -2.20 15.37 14.25
CA THR A 291 -3.60 14.95 14.02
C THR A 291 -3.65 13.60 13.30
N SER A 292 -2.79 13.39 12.30
CA SER A 292 -2.71 12.12 11.56
C SER A 292 -2.27 10.96 12.46
N ILE A 293 -1.37 11.21 13.41
CA ILE A 293 -0.95 10.20 14.40
C ILE A 293 -2.13 9.78 15.26
N ASP A 294 -2.89 10.75 15.79
CA ASP A 294 -4.04 10.47 16.66
C ASP A 294 -5.13 9.66 15.94
N GLU A 295 -5.37 9.95 14.65
CA GLU A 295 -6.33 9.22 13.83
C GLU A 295 -5.88 7.80 13.50
N VAL A 296 -4.61 7.61 13.14
CA VAL A 296 -4.07 6.26 12.89
C VAL A 296 -4.12 5.42 14.17
N ASP A 297 -3.77 6.00 15.32
CA ASP A 297 -3.90 5.32 16.62
C ASP A 297 -5.36 4.93 16.93
N ALA A 298 -6.32 5.81 16.62
CA ALA A 298 -7.75 5.51 16.80
C ALA A 298 -8.23 4.37 15.91
N LEU A 299 -7.83 4.36 14.63
CA LEU A 299 -8.15 3.27 13.69
C LEU A 299 -7.53 1.95 14.12
N LEU A 300 -6.25 1.94 14.52
CA LEU A 300 -5.58 0.74 15.05
C LEU A 300 -6.27 0.19 16.29
N GLN A 301 -6.76 1.06 17.19
CA GLN A 301 -7.56 0.62 18.34
C GLN A 301 -8.89 -0.02 17.95
N GLN A 302 -9.56 0.48 16.91
CA GLN A 302 -10.78 -0.13 16.37
C GLN A 302 -10.47 -1.52 15.80
N LEU A 303 -9.42 -1.64 14.98
CA LEU A 303 -8.96 -2.91 14.41
C LEU A 303 -8.62 -3.95 15.49
N TYR A 304 -7.91 -3.55 16.54
CA TYR A 304 -7.61 -4.42 17.69
C TYR A 304 -8.86 -4.99 18.37
N ARG A 305 -9.90 -4.15 18.54
CA ARG A 305 -11.18 -4.59 19.14
C ARG A 305 -11.90 -5.59 18.23
N GLN A 306 -11.88 -5.37 16.92
CA GLN A 306 -12.48 -6.29 15.96
C GLN A 306 -11.72 -7.63 15.89
N GLN A 307 -10.39 -7.59 15.89
CA GLN A 307 -9.54 -8.79 15.99
C GLN A 307 -9.90 -9.61 17.24
N LEU A 308 -10.01 -8.97 18.40
CA LEU A 308 -10.36 -9.69 19.63
C LEU A 308 -11.76 -10.34 19.55
N ALA A 309 -12.74 -9.63 18.99
CA ALA A 309 -14.10 -10.15 18.82
C ALA A 309 -14.15 -11.33 17.84
N ASN A 310 -13.45 -11.24 16.71
CA ASN A 310 -13.35 -12.30 15.72
C ASN A 310 -12.65 -13.54 16.29
N GLN A 311 -11.57 -13.36 17.06
CA GLN A 311 -10.88 -14.45 17.72
C GLN A 311 -11.79 -15.20 18.70
N GLN A 312 -12.55 -14.47 19.53
CA GLN A 312 -13.51 -15.08 20.45
C GLN A 312 -14.62 -15.86 19.72
N ALA A 313 -15.15 -15.30 18.62
CA ALA A 313 -16.15 -15.95 17.79
C ALA A 313 -15.60 -17.22 17.14
N ALA A 314 -14.38 -17.18 16.61
CA ALA A 314 -13.70 -18.33 16.01
C ALA A 314 -13.51 -19.47 17.03
N ASP A 315 -13.04 -19.16 18.24
CA ASP A 315 -12.81 -20.16 19.29
C ASP A 315 -14.12 -20.81 19.76
N ALA A 316 -15.17 -20.01 19.93
CA ALA A 316 -16.50 -20.53 20.26
C ALA A 316 -17.04 -21.47 19.17
N LEU A 317 -16.83 -21.12 17.89
CA LEU A 317 -17.31 -21.90 16.77
C LEU A 317 -16.52 -23.21 16.60
N LYS A 318 -15.19 -23.17 16.76
CA LYS A 318 -14.34 -24.37 16.83
C LYS A 318 -14.82 -25.33 17.91
N GLY A 319 -15.10 -24.84 19.12
CA GLY A 319 -15.62 -25.66 20.22
C GLY A 319 -16.94 -26.36 19.85
N LYS A 320 -17.89 -25.65 19.25
CA LYS A 320 -19.14 -26.25 18.78
C LYS A 320 -18.93 -27.30 17.68
N ILE A 321 -17.98 -27.09 16.76
CA ILE A 321 -17.64 -28.07 15.71
C ILE A 321 -17.09 -29.35 16.35
N GLU A 322 -16.18 -29.22 17.32
CA GLU A 322 -15.61 -30.36 18.03
C GLU A 322 -16.67 -31.15 18.82
N GLU A 323 -17.58 -30.46 19.52
CA GLU A 323 -18.71 -31.08 20.21
C GLU A 323 -19.61 -31.85 19.24
N ARG A 324 -19.92 -31.26 18.08
CA ARG A 324 -20.75 -31.90 17.05
C ARG A 324 -20.06 -33.13 16.47
N LEU A 325 -18.77 -33.04 16.17
CA LEU A 325 -17.96 -34.18 15.70
C LEU A 325 -17.89 -35.30 16.72
N ALA A 326 -17.79 -34.98 18.01
CA ALA A 326 -17.77 -35.97 19.07
C ALA A 326 -19.13 -36.67 19.27
N SER A 327 -20.22 -36.06 18.77
CA SER A 327 -21.59 -36.59 18.85
C SER A 327 -22.02 -37.47 17.68
N LEU A 328 -21.22 -37.54 16.61
CA LEU A 328 -21.42 -38.39 15.42
C LEU A 328 -20.85 -39.82 15.63
#